data_AF-A0A2P8HMD0-F1
#
_entry.id   AF-A0A2P8HMD0-F1
#
_cell.length_a   1.000
_cell.length_b   1.000
_cell.length_c   1.000
_cell.angle_alpha   90.00
_cell.angle_beta   90.00
_cell.angle_gamma   90.00
#
_symmetry.space_group_name_H-M   'P 1'
#
loop_
_entity.id
_entity.type
_entity.pdbx_description
1 polymer ?
#
loop_
_entity_poly.entity_id
_entity_poly.type
_entity_poly.pdbx_seq_one_letter_code
_entity_poly.pdbx_strand_id
1 'polypeptide(L)'
;MASKKNISLLFLLITAGITSCVKDPALKSSGDYLKVSNVVLAVTNKSGARGAIAIASNVAWQLSFENPAPNWMVTNKMAGISNDSLVVTATKDNNTGGYKFANIIATAVNNTSLLPVRITVIQYDSSYIGSRK
;
A
#
# COMPACT_ATOMS: atom_id res chain seq x y z
N MET A 1 44.49 16.14 78.93
CA MET A 1 43.66 14.90 79.05
C MET A 1 43.06 14.63 77.67
N ALA A 2 42.94 13.35 77.31
CA ALA A 2 42.59 12.75 76.01
C ALA A 2 41.46 13.48 75.21
N SER A 3 41.30 13.34 73.89
CA SER A 3 41.41 12.11 73.10
C SER A 3 41.24 12.37 71.58
N LYS A 4 42.12 11.76 70.79
CA LYS A 4 41.92 11.00 69.52
C LYS A 4 40.93 11.53 68.47
N LYS A 5 41.44 11.91 67.28
CA LYS A 5 41.64 11.07 66.06
C LYS A 5 40.38 10.91 65.20
N ASN A 6 40.43 11.36 63.93
CA ASN A 6 40.72 10.49 62.79
C ASN A 6 40.59 11.24 61.46
N ILE A 7 41.58 11.00 60.61
CA ILE A 7 41.67 11.35 59.18
C ILE A 7 40.69 10.47 58.40
N SER A 8 39.95 11.06 57.47
CA SER A 8 39.54 10.34 56.26
C SER A 8 39.36 11.32 55.11
N LEU A 9 40.31 11.25 54.18
CA LEU A 9 40.29 11.91 52.89
C LEU A 9 39.54 10.96 51.93
N LEU A 10 38.40 11.36 51.40
CA LEU A 10 37.78 10.66 50.27
C LEU A 10 37.27 11.69 49.27
N PHE A 11 38.03 11.85 48.19
CA PHE A 11 37.60 12.49 46.96
C PHE A 11 36.58 11.57 46.27
N LEU A 12 35.40 12.09 45.94
CA LEU A 12 34.59 11.53 44.85
C LEU A 12 33.92 12.68 44.08
N LEU A 13 34.48 12.98 42.91
CA LEU A 13 33.85 13.80 41.88
C LEU A 13 32.92 12.88 41.06
N ILE A 14 31.61 13.15 41.05
CA ILE A 14 30.73 12.69 39.97
C ILE A 14 29.77 13.82 39.61
N THR A 15 30.06 14.45 38.47
CA THR A 15 29.15 15.30 37.68
C THR A 15 28.20 14.44 36.85
N ALA A 16 26.90 14.73 36.89
CA ALA A 16 25.88 14.56 35.84
C ALA A 16 24.50 14.53 36.53
N GLY A 17 23.42 15.11 36.05
CA GLY A 17 23.13 15.83 34.82
C GLY A 17 21.65 16.22 34.92
N ILE A 18 21.32 17.41 34.48
CA ILE A 18 19.94 17.90 34.29
C ILE A 18 19.12 16.82 33.58
N THR A 19 18.11 16.26 34.27
CA THR A 19 17.08 15.43 33.64
C THR A 19 16.21 16.31 32.76
N SER A 20 16.72 16.64 31.57
CA SER A 20 15.92 17.08 30.44
C SER A 20 15.12 15.88 29.96
N CYS A 21 13.87 15.76 30.41
CA CYS A 21 12.91 14.86 29.80
C CYS A 21 12.52 15.46 28.44
N VAL A 22 13.36 15.23 27.42
CA VAL A 22 12.90 15.40 26.04
C VAL A 22 12.01 14.20 25.77
N LYS A 23 10.70 14.41 25.84
CA LYS A 23 9.77 13.52 25.16
C LYS A 23 10.07 13.67 23.68
N ASP A 24 10.87 12.77 23.13
CA ASP A 24 11.05 12.70 21.68
C ASP A 24 9.65 12.68 21.05
N PRO A 25 9.29 13.65 20.20
CA PRO A 25 8.14 13.43 19.34
C PRO A 25 8.55 12.25 18.46
N ALA A 26 7.90 11.11 18.68
CA ALA A 26 8.02 9.98 17.77
C ALA A 26 7.64 10.48 16.38
N LEU A 27 8.63 10.81 15.55
CA LEU A 27 8.46 10.97 14.13
C LEU A 27 8.18 9.58 13.56
N LYS A 28 6.95 9.09 13.73
CA LYS A 28 6.38 8.09 12.83
C LYS A 28 6.10 8.78 11.51
N SER A 29 7.16 9.18 10.81
CA SER A 29 7.06 9.36 9.37
C SER A 29 7.02 7.94 8.79
N SER A 30 5.82 7.33 8.76
CA SER A 30 5.61 6.26 7.81
C SER A 30 5.77 6.92 6.46
N GLY A 31 6.93 6.74 5.81
CA GLY A 31 7.19 7.35 4.51
C GLY A 31 6.04 7.10 3.55
N ASP A 32 5.97 7.91 2.50
CA ASP A 32 4.92 7.81 1.49
C ASP A 32 4.77 6.38 0.97
N TYR A 33 3.54 5.98 0.66
CA TYR A 33 3.24 4.66 0.13
C TYR A 33 2.01 4.66 -0.78
N LEU A 34 2.03 3.73 -1.73
CA LEU A 34 0.91 3.36 -2.57
C LEU A 34 0.94 1.83 -2.72
N LYS A 35 -0.10 1.16 -2.25
CA LYS A 35 -0.21 -0.31 -2.23
C LYS A 35 -1.60 -0.75 -2.64
N VAL A 36 -1.70 -1.98 -3.09
CA VAL A 36 -2.98 -2.64 -3.42
C VAL A 36 -3.11 -3.94 -2.65
N SER A 37 -4.34 -4.32 -2.31
CA SER A 37 -4.59 -5.57 -1.57
C SER A 37 -4.21 -6.82 -2.36
N ASN A 38 -4.40 -6.79 -3.68
CA ASN A 38 -4.01 -7.84 -4.60
C ASN A 38 -3.57 -7.22 -5.92
N VAL A 39 -2.48 -7.75 -6.48
CA VAL A 39 -1.98 -7.36 -7.81
C VAL A 39 -2.65 -8.13 -8.94
N VAL A 40 -3.41 -9.18 -8.62
CA VAL A 40 -4.24 -9.92 -9.58
C VAL A 40 -5.70 -9.88 -9.13
N LEU A 41 -6.58 -9.47 -10.03
CA LEU A 41 -8.04 -9.48 -9.84
C LEU A 41 -8.68 -10.36 -10.90
N ALA A 42 -9.35 -11.42 -10.47
CA ALA A 42 -10.15 -12.26 -11.35
C ALA A 42 -11.63 -11.84 -11.32
N VAL A 43 -12.27 -11.82 -12.49
CA VAL A 43 -13.73 -11.68 -12.63
C VAL A 43 -14.29 -12.82 -13.48
N THR A 44 -15.58 -13.11 -13.29
CA THR A 44 -16.27 -14.16 -14.04
C THR A 44 -16.50 -13.75 -15.49
N ASN A 45 -16.89 -14.71 -16.33
CA ASN A 45 -16.95 -14.54 -17.77
C ASN A 45 -18.07 -13.63 -18.28
N LYS A 46 -18.95 -13.13 -17.42
CA LYS A 46 -20.15 -12.38 -17.83
C LYS A 46 -19.93 -10.87 -17.84
N SER A 47 -20.58 -10.20 -18.79
CA SER A 47 -20.80 -8.76 -18.73
C SER A 47 -21.54 -8.41 -17.44
N GLY A 48 -21.14 -7.31 -16.83
CA GLY A 48 -21.58 -6.91 -15.48
C GLY A 48 -20.84 -7.62 -14.35
N ALA A 49 -19.95 -8.59 -14.61
CA ALA A 49 -19.11 -9.17 -13.56
C ALA A 49 -18.21 -8.09 -12.96
N ARG A 50 -18.15 -8.05 -11.62
CA ARG A 50 -17.41 -7.03 -10.87
C ARG A 50 -16.35 -7.65 -9.99
N GLY A 51 -15.25 -6.96 -9.83
CA GLY A 51 -14.21 -7.26 -8.87
C GLY A 51 -13.71 -5.97 -8.22
N ALA A 52 -13.20 -6.07 -7.00
CA ALA A 52 -12.70 -4.92 -6.26
C ALA A 52 -11.29 -5.18 -5.71
N ILE A 53 -10.47 -4.14 -5.73
CA ILE A 53 -9.16 -4.09 -5.07
C ILE A 53 -9.19 -2.93 -4.08
N ALA A 54 -8.69 -3.15 -2.87
CA ALA A 54 -8.45 -2.06 -1.94
C ALA A 54 -7.11 -1.38 -2.27
N ILE A 55 -7.12 -0.06 -2.33
CA ILE A 55 -5.94 0.80 -2.47
C ILE A 55 -5.65 1.36 -1.09
N ALA A 56 -4.42 1.16 -0.62
CA ALA A 56 -3.92 1.77 0.61
C ALA A 56 -2.86 2.81 0.22
N SER A 57 -3.08 4.06 0.60
CA SER A 57 -2.15 5.15 0.29
C SER A 57 -2.27 6.29 1.28
N ASN A 58 -1.16 7.00 1.49
CA ASN A 58 -1.12 8.31 2.14
C ASN A 58 -0.80 9.46 1.17
N VAL A 59 -0.73 9.18 -0.13
CA VAL A 59 -0.51 10.16 -1.20
C VAL A 59 -1.69 10.17 -2.17
N ALA A 60 -1.77 11.19 -3.02
CA ALA A 60 -2.66 11.16 -4.17
C ALA A 60 -2.13 10.18 -5.23
N TRP A 61 -3.03 9.55 -5.97
CA TRP A 61 -2.66 8.54 -6.96
C TRP A 61 -3.56 8.63 -8.21
N GLN A 62 -3.01 8.17 -9.33
CA GLN A 62 -3.70 8.05 -10.61
C GLN A 62 -3.57 6.64 -11.16
N LEU A 63 -4.54 6.23 -11.97
CA LEU A 63 -4.57 4.98 -12.69
C LEU A 63 -4.45 5.26 -14.18
N SER A 64 -3.76 4.37 -14.89
CA SER A 64 -3.79 4.31 -16.34
C SER A 64 -3.93 2.87 -16.80
N PHE A 65 -4.44 2.67 -18.01
CA PHE A 65 -4.35 1.37 -18.66
C PHE A 65 -3.00 1.26 -19.35
N GLU A 66 -2.36 0.11 -19.24
CA GLU A 66 -1.27 -0.21 -20.15
C GLU A 66 -1.82 -0.36 -21.56
N ASN A 67 -1.10 0.17 -22.55
CA ASN A 67 -1.56 0.15 -23.93
C ASN A 67 -1.48 -1.26 -24.53
N PRO A 68 -2.52 -1.70 -25.29
CA PRO A 68 -3.75 -0.97 -25.59
C PRO A 68 -4.75 -0.99 -24.43
N ALA A 69 -5.48 0.11 -24.24
CA ALA A 69 -6.57 0.16 -23.27
C ALA A 69 -7.65 -0.91 -23.58
N PRO A 70 -8.15 -1.64 -22.57
CA PRO A 70 -9.09 -2.73 -22.80
C PRO A 70 -10.48 -2.21 -23.21
N ASN A 71 -11.05 -2.78 -24.26
CA ASN A 71 -12.39 -2.44 -24.75
C ASN A 71 -13.53 -3.31 -24.14
N TRP A 72 -13.22 -4.06 -23.09
CA TRP A 72 -14.10 -5.07 -22.48
C TRP A 72 -14.29 -4.88 -20.97
N MET A 73 -13.69 -3.85 -20.38
CA MET A 73 -13.86 -3.50 -18.98
C MET A 73 -13.82 -1.99 -18.76
N VAL A 74 -14.40 -1.56 -17.65
CA VAL A 74 -14.32 -0.19 -17.14
C VAL A 74 -13.95 -0.21 -15.67
N THR A 75 -13.40 0.89 -15.18
CA THR A 75 -13.16 1.15 -13.76
C THR A 75 -14.12 2.22 -13.27
N ASN A 76 -14.43 2.23 -11.98
CA ASN A 76 -15.26 3.28 -11.37
C ASN A 76 -14.54 4.62 -11.22
N LYS A 77 -13.21 4.63 -11.30
CA LYS A 77 -12.35 5.81 -11.13
C LYS A 77 -11.01 5.61 -11.82
N MET A 78 -10.35 6.72 -12.11
CA MET A 78 -8.98 6.77 -12.65
C MET A 78 -8.02 7.57 -11.78
N ALA A 79 -8.47 8.09 -10.65
CA ALA A 79 -7.65 8.78 -9.67
C ALA A 79 -8.31 8.75 -8.29
N GLY A 80 -7.55 9.06 -7.25
CA GLY A 80 -8.05 9.18 -5.90
C GLY A 80 -7.01 9.74 -4.94
N ILE A 81 -7.44 9.86 -3.68
CA ILE A 81 -6.62 10.33 -2.56
C ILE A 81 -6.75 9.34 -1.43
N SER A 82 -5.67 9.17 -0.65
CA SER A 82 -5.65 8.31 0.53
C SER A 82 -6.09 6.86 0.20
N ASN A 83 -6.68 6.16 1.18
CA ASN A 83 -7.22 4.82 1.02
C ASN A 83 -8.54 4.84 0.24
N ASP A 84 -8.73 3.87 -0.65
CA ASP A 84 -9.93 3.78 -1.49
C ASP A 84 -10.16 2.35 -2.02
N SER A 85 -11.22 2.16 -2.81
CA SER A 85 -11.52 0.95 -3.55
C SER A 85 -11.63 1.21 -5.07
N LEU A 86 -10.86 0.44 -5.83
CA LEU A 86 -10.96 0.32 -7.27
C LEU A 86 -11.92 -0.82 -7.61
N VAL A 87 -13.03 -0.48 -8.28
CA VAL A 87 -13.98 -1.46 -8.79
C VAL A 87 -13.81 -1.58 -10.28
N VAL A 88 -13.57 -2.80 -10.74
CA VAL A 88 -13.53 -3.18 -12.15
C VAL A 88 -14.83 -3.86 -12.52
N THR A 89 -15.42 -3.46 -13.65
CA THR A 89 -16.61 -4.10 -14.21
C THR A 89 -16.34 -4.55 -15.64
N ALA A 90 -16.55 -5.82 -15.92
CA ALA A 90 -16.53 -6.33 -17.29
C ALA A 90 -17.74 -5.79 -18.07
N THR A 91 -17.54 -5.24 -19.25
CA THR A 91 -18.61 -4.72 -20.13
C THR A 91 -18.98 -5.70 -21.24
N LYS A 92 -18.18 -6.76 -21.42
CA LYS A 92 -18.40 -7.80 -22.43
C LYS A 92 -18.14 -9.18 -21.82
N ASP A 93 -18.93 -10.16 -22.26
CA ASP A 93 -18.66 -11.56 -21.97
C ASP A 93 -17.26 -11.97 -22.46
N ASN A 94 -16.68 -12.98 -21.84
CA ASN A 94 -15.52 -13.70 -22.36
C ASN A 94 -15.96 -15.11 -22.79
N ASN A 95 -15.99 -15.35 -24.10
CA ASN A 95 -16.38 -16.62 -24.71
C ASN A 95 -15.27 -17.15 -25.62
N THR A 96 -14.01 -16.86 -25.29
CA THR A 96 -12.84 -17.17 -26.14
C THR A 96 -12.31 -18.59 -25.96
N GLY A 97 -12.85 -19.38 -25.05
CA GLY A 97 -12.28 -20.67 -24.65
C GLY A 97 -11.01 -20.54 -23.79
N GLY A 98 -10.74 -19.36 -23.23
CA GLY A 98 -9.56 -19.08 -22.41
C GLY A 98 -9.76 -17.90 -21.47
N TYR A 99 -8.73 -17.07 -21.31
CA TYR A 99 -8.82 -15.84 -20.54
C TYR A 99 -8.42 -14.64 -21.40
N LYS A 100 -8.92 -13.46 -21.03
CA LYS A 100 -8.38 -12.18 -21.47
C LYS A 100 -7.93 -11.38 -20.26
N PHE A 101 -6.92 -10.55 -20.44
CA PHE A 101 -6.36 -9.76 -19.35
C PHE A 101 -6.07 -8.32 -19.78
N ALA A 102 -5.97 -7.45 -18.79
CA ALA A 102 -5.55 -6.06 -18.97
C ALA A 102 -4.75 -5.63 -17.75
N ASN A 103 -3.82 -4.69 -17.95
CA ASN A 103 -3.02 -4.14 -16.86
C ASN A 103 -3.46 -2.71 -16.57
N ILE A 104 -3.64 -2.43 -15.29
CA ILE A 104 -3.84 -1.08 -14.74
C ILE A 104 -2.56 -0.72 -14.00
N ILE A 105 -2.03 0.47 -14.26
CA ILE A 105 -0.86 1.01 -13.59
C ILE A 105 -1.32 2.09 -12.62
N ALA A 106 -1.10 1.85 -11.32
CA ALA A 106 -1.30 2.87 -10.29
C ALA A 106 0.01 3.62 -10.06
N THR A 107 -0.04 4.95 -10.03
CA THR A 107 1.14 5.80 -9.85
C THR A 107 0.84 6.87 -8.82
N ALA A 108 1.78 7.12 -7.93
CA ALA A 108 1.71 8.23 -7.00
C ALA A 108 1.86 9.56 -7.75
N VAL A 109 0.97 10.51 -7.48
CA VAL A 109 1.02 11.84 -8.10
C VAL A 109 2.10 12.66 -7.42
N ASN A 110 2.96 13.31 -8.21
CA ASN A 110 4.06 14.17 -7.74
C ASN A 110 5.06 13.51 -6.77
N ASN A 111 5.10 12.17 -6.73
CA ASN A 111 6.06 11.42 -5.93
C ASN A 111 6.75 10.36 -6.80
N THR A 112 7.95 10.68 -7.27
CA THR A 112 8.77 9.80 -8.13
C THR A 112 9.60 8.78 -7.33
N SER A 113 9.63 8.89 -6.01
CA SER A 113 10.30 7.91 -5.14
C SER A 113 9.48 6.62 -4.97
N LEU A 114 8.19 6.66 -5.29
CA LEU A 114 7.32 5.48 -5.31
C LEU A 114 7.25 4.87 -6.71
N LEU A 115 7.58 3.57 -6.78
CA LEU A 115 7.44 2.82 -8.02
C LEU A 115 5.95 2.59 -8.35
N PRO A 116 5.58 2.64 -9.65
CA PRO A 116 4.23 2.29 -10.07
C PRO A 116 3.85 0.86 -9.68
N VAL A 117 2.59 0.68 -9.28
CA VAL A 117 2.02 -0.63 -8.94
C VAL A 117 1.22 -1.15 -10.13
N ARG A 118 1.56 -2.34 -10.61
CA ARG A 118 0.86 -3.01 -11.70
C ARG A 118 -0.22 -3.93 -11.15
N ILE A 119 -1.44 -3.77 -11.66
CA ILE A 119 -2.60 -4.60 -11.35
C ILE A 119 -3.01 -5.33 -12.62
N THR A 120 -3.03 -6.64 -12.59
CA THR A 120 -3.53 -7.47 -13.69
C THR A 120 -4.97 -7.88 -13.41
N VAL A 121 -5.88 -7.50 -14.31
CA VAL A 121 -7.26 -7.96 -14.30
C VAL A 121 -7.38 -9.12 -15.27
N ILE A 122 -7.94 -10.24 -14.83
CA ILE A 122 -8.20 -11.43 -15.63
C ILE A 122 -9.70 -11.64 -15.69
N GLN A 123 -10.24 -11.78 -16.90
CA GLN A 123 -11.58 -12.31 -17.11
C GLN A 123 -11.46 -13.70 -17.73
N TYR A 124 -11.88 -14.71 -16.99
CA TYR A 124 -11.90 -16.09 -17.48
C TYR A 124 -13.13 -16.35 -18.35
N ASP A 125 -13.09 -17.38 -19.18
CA ASP A 125 -14.26 -17.92 -19.90
C ASP A 125 -15.12 -18.80 -18.97
N SER A 126 -16.36 -19.07 -19.39
CA SER A 126 -17.32 -20.01 -18.78
C SER A 126 -16.78 -21.41 -18.51
N SER A 127 -15.80 -21.86 -19.29
CA SER A 127 -15.14 -23.15 -19.12
C SER A 127 -14.14 -23.19 -17.95
N TYR A 128 -13.77 -22.03 -17.40
CA TYR A 128 -12.83 -21.95 -16.29
C TYR A 128 -13.50 -22.21 -14.95
N ILE A 129 -13.27 -23.41 -14.41
CA ILE A 129 -13.80 -23.89 -13.12
C ILE A 129 -12.85 -23.52 -11.99
N GLY A 130 -12.46 -22.23 -11.89
CA GLY A 130 -11.41 -21.73 -10.99
C GLY A 130 -11.33 -22.45 -9.64
N SER A 131 -10.11 -22.76 -9.20
CA SER A 131 -9.80 -23.68 -8.10
C SER A 131 -10.75 -23.47 -6.92
N ARG A 132 -11.69 -24.41 -6.75
CA ARG A 132 -12.53 -24.49 -5.56
C ARG A 132 -11.60 -24.62 -4.36
N LYS A 133 -11.52 -23.57 -3.54
CA LYS A 133 -11.03 -23.67 -2.17
C LYS A 133 -12.21 -23.98 -1.27
#